data_AF-A0A7R9EN02-F1
#
_entry.id   AF-A0A7R9EN02-F1
#
_cell.length_a   1.000
_cell.length_b   1.000
_cell.length_c   1.000
_cell.angle_alpha   90.00
_cell.angle_beta   90.00
_cell.angle_gamma   90.00
#
_symmetry.space_group_name_H-M   'P 1'
#
loop_
_entity.id
_entity.type
_entity.pdbx_description
1 polymer ?
#
loop_
_entity_poly.entity_id
_entity_poly.type
_entity_poly.pdbx_seq_one_letter_code
_entity_poly.pdbx_strand_id
1 'polypeptide(L)' 'VIEEHPQFFGFVQLIGSWSEANQFEYNLEFRGPTFTLKWKNVTSSINQNLTHEFLTTQCLVFGPSTIPISDDNDSLVMN' A
#
# COMPACT_ATOMS: atom_id res chain seq x y z
N VAL A 1 6.88 -27.66 -2.13
CA VAL A 1 7.19 -26.33 -2.69
C VAL A 1 6.34 -25.36 -1.91
N ILE A 2 6.95 -24.50 -1.09
CA ILE A 2 6.19 -23.43 -0.44
C ILE A 2 5.84 -22.50 -1.60
N GLU A 3 4.59 -22.46 -2.03
CA GLU A 3 4.15 -21.49 -3.04
C GLU A 3 4.33 -20.11 -2.42
N GLU A 4 5.39 -19.42 -2.84
CA GLU A 4 5.57 -18.00 -2.52
C GLU A 4 4.45 -17.25 -3.25
N HIS A 5 3.40 -16.90 -2.51
CA HIS A 5 2.30 -16.11 -3.03
C HIS A 5 2.79 -14.65 -3.11
N PRO A 6 2.98 -14.07 -4.32
CA PRO A 6 3.50 -12.72 -4.43
C PRO A 6 2.57 -11.72 -3.73
N GLN A 7 3.11 -10.77 -2.98
CA GLN A 7 2.34 -9.75 -2.28
C GLN A 7 2.61 -8.37 -2.90
N PHE A 8 1.56 -7.56 -2.96
CA PHE A 8 1.64 -6.16 -3.34
C PHE A 8 1.64 -5.28 -2.10
N PHE A 9 2.43 -4.21 -2.15
CA PHE A 9 2.60 -3.24 -1.07
C PHE A 9 2.29 -1.85 -1.59
N GLY A 10 1.39 -1.12 -0.92
CA GLY A 10 1.08 0.28 -1.17
C GLY A 10 1.46 1.14 0.01
N PHE A 11 2.23 2.20 -0.21
CA PHE A 11 2.66 3.16 0.81
C PHE A 11 2.82 4.55 0.20
N VAL A 12 2.85 5.59 1.06
CA VAL A 12 3.02 6.98 0.66
C VAL A 12 4.22 7.57 1.40
N GLN A 13 5.09 8.24 0.66
CA GLN A 13 6.20 9.01 1.22
C GLN A 13 6.08 10.50 0.88
N LEU A 14 6.41 11.33 1.86
CA LEU A 14 6.57 12.76 1.73
C LEU A 14 8.04 13.07 1.44
N ILE A 15 8.28 13.87 0.39
CA ILE A 15 9.57 14.53 0.17
C ILE A 15 9.69 15.67 1.18
N GLY A 16 10.24 15.37 2.35
CA GLY A 16 10.37 16.30 3.46
C GLY A 16 11.08 15.67 4.66
N SER A 17 11.26 16.43 5.73
CA SER A 17 11.77 15.95 7.02
C SER A 17 10.78 15.01 7.72
N TRP A 18 11.26 14.25 8.70
CA TRP A 18 10.39 13.41 9.54
C TRP A 18 9.32 14.23 10.29
N SER A 19 9.69 15.41 10.79
CA SER A 19 8.75 16.31 11.47
C SER A 19 7.65 16.83 10.56
N GLU A 20 7.94 17.05 9.28
CA GLU A 20 6.93 17.44 8.29
C GLU A 20 6.05 16.24 7.93
N ALA A 21 6.66 15.07 7.66
CA ALA A 21 5.93 13.86 7.28
C ALA A 21 4.87 13.43 8.31
N ASN A 22 5.21 13.52 9.61
CA ASN A 22 4.30 13.19 10.71
C ASN A 22 3.07 14.09 10.84
N GLN A 23 3.03 15.23 10.15
CA GLN A 23 1.87 16.12 10.14
C GLN A 23 0.83 15.71 9.10
N PHE A 24 1.18 14.81 8.18
CA PHE A 24 0.31 14.34 7.13
C PHE A 24 -0.10 12.91 7.37
N GLU A 25 -1.38 12.65 7.14
CA GLU A 25 -1.95 11.32 7.12
C GLU A 25 -2.51 11.06 5.73
N TYR A 26 -2.27 9.87 5.21
CA TYR A 26 -2.79 9.44 3.94
C TYR A 26 -3.87 8.37 4.14
N ASN A 27 -4.80 8.29 3.19
CA ASN A 27 -5.80 7.22 3.13
C ASN A 27 -5.77 6.64 1.72
N LEU A 28 -5.27 5.40 1.59
CA LEU A 28 -5.31 4.67 0.33
C LEU A 28 -6.61 3.88 0.25
N GLU A 29 -7.33 4.03 -0.85
CA GLU A 29 -8.51 3.24 -1.13
C GLU A 29 -8.30 2.36 -2.36
N PHE A 30 -8.27 1.06 -2.12
CA PHE A 30 -8.32 0.06 -3.19
C PHE A 30 -9.77 -0.41 -3.37
N ARG A 31 -10.33 -0.23 -4.57
CA ARG A 31 -11.69 -0.67 -4.89
C ARG A 31 -11.65 -1.86 -5.84
N GLY A 32 -12.07 -3.00 -5.34
CA GLY A 32 -12.41 -4.16 -6.16
C GLY A 32 -13.90 -4.15 -6.55
N PRO A 33 -14.32 -5.06 -7.44
CA PRO A 33 -15.71 -5.22 -7.86
C PRO A 33 -16.66 -5.55 -6.71
N THR A 34 -16.20 -6.27 -5.68
CA THR A 34 -17.01 -6.75 -4.56
C THR A 34 -16.51 -6.29 -3.20
N PHE A 35 -15.41 -5.55 -3.14
CA PHE A 35 -14.82 -5.13 -1.88
C PHE A 35 -14.10 -3.78 -2.01
N THR A 36 -13.85 -3.15 -0.89
CA THR A 36 -13.05 -1.93 -0.81
C THR A 36 -12.12 -2.06 0.38
N LEU A 37 -10.81 -1.93 0.14
CA LEU A 37 -9.81 -1.84 1.20
C LEU A 37 -9.48 -0.37 1.41
N LYS A 38 -9.56 0.08 2.66
CA LYS A 38 -9.14 1.42 3.06
C LYS A 38 -8.01 1.28 4.04
N TRP A 39 -6.92 1.99 3.79
CA TRP A 39 -5.75 1.99 4.66
C TRP A 39 -5.36 3.41 4.99
N LYS A 40 -5.40 3.74 6.28
CA LYS A 40 -5.09 5.07 6.78
C LYS A 40 -3.86 5.01 7.66
N ASN A 41 -2.86 5.82 7.37
CA ASN A 41 -1.63 5.88 8.15
C ASN A 41 -0.92 7.23 8.04
N VAL A 42 0.00 7.49 8.97
CA VAL A 42 0.90 8.66 8.93
C VAL A 42 1.87 8.51 7.78
N THR A 43 2.18 9.63 7.13
CA THR A 43 3.10 9.65 5.98
C THR A 43 4.53 9.50 6.47
N SER A 44 5.31 8.71 5.75
CA SER A 44 6.73 8.56 6.00
C SER A 44 7.56 9.57 5.24
N SER A 45 8.73 9.92 5.75
CA SER A 45 9.70 10.76 5.02
C SER A 45 10.53 9.90 4.06
N ILE A 46 10.89 10.44 2.89
CA ILE A 46 11.86 9.79 1.99
C ILE A 46 13.23 9.53 2.62
N ASN A 47 13.55 10.23 3.71
CA ASN A 47 14.78 10.04 4.45
C ASN A 47 14.73 8.80 5.37
N GLN A 48 13.57 8.16 5.50
CA GLN A 48 13.40 6.91 6.25
C GLN A 48 13.67 5.69 5.37
N ASN A 49 14.14 4.61 6.01
CA ASN A 49 14.45 3.36 5.33
C ASN A 49 13.17 2.58 5.00
N LEU A 50 12.89 2.41 3.71
CA LEU A 50 11.74 1.65 3.19
C LEU A 50 11.64 0.22 3.75
N THR A 51 12.77 -0.45 3.97
CA THR A 51 12.79 -1.81 4.54
C THR A 51 12.14 -1.84 5.92
N HIS A 52 12.31 -0.80 6.72
CA HIS A 52 11.67 -0.71 8.03
C HIS A 52 10.16 -0.54 7.92
N GLU A 53 9.67 0.23 6.94
CA GLU A 53 8.23 0.43 6.72
C GLU A 53 7.52 -0.83 6.24
N PHE A 54 8.16 -1.58 5.35
CA PHE A 54 7.63 -2.88 4.91
C PHE A 54 7.55 -3.88 6.07
N LEU A 55 8.58 -3.93 6.93
CA LEU A 55 8.62 -4.85 8.07
C LEU A 55 7.66 -4.46 9.21
N THR A 56 7.31 -3.18 9.33
CA THR A 56 6.44 -2.68 10.41
C THR A 56 4.96 -2.62 10.04
N THR A 57 4.55 -3.16 8.89
CA THR A 57 3.15 -3.20 8.42
C THR A 57 2.47 -1.83 8.37
N GLN A 58 3.25 -0.76 8.20
CA GLN A 58 2.74 0.62 8.05
C GLN A 58 2.20 0.88 6.62
N CYS A 59 2.04 -0.17 5.82
CA CYS A 59 1.66 -0.14 4.42
C CYS A 59 0.45 -1.03 4.15
N LEU A 60 -0.30 -0.71 3.10
CA LEU A 60 -1.36 -1.56 2.58
C LEU A 60 -0.74 -2.81 1.95
N VAL A 61 -1.11 -4.00 2.42
CA VAL A 61 -0.64 -5.28 1.89
C VAL A 61 -1.80 -6.08 1.32
N PHE A 62 -1.66 -6.60 0.10
CA PHE A 62 -2.68 -7.43 -0.52
C PHE A 62 -2.07 -8.51 -1.43
N GLY A 63 -2.72 -9.67 -1.48
CA GLY A 63 -2.26 -10.83 -2.25
C GLY A 63 -2.94 -10.95 -3.62
N PRO A 64 -2.49 -11.87 -4.50
CA PRO A 64 -3.02 -11.98 -5.86
C PRO A 64 -4.48 -12.43 -5.86
N SER A 65 -4.90 -13.18 -4.84
CA SER A 65 -6.28 -13.60 -4.61
C SER A 65 -7.24 -12.44 -4.29
N THR A 66 -6.72 -11.26 -3.94
CA THR A 66 -7.54 -10.05 -3.78
C THR A 66 -7.76 -9.34 -5.12
N ILE A 67 -6.93 -9.59 -6.13
CA ILE A 67 -7.13 -9.05 -7.46
C ILE A 67 -8.14 -9.95 -8.17
N PRO A 68 -9.35 -9.46 -8.50
CA PRO A 68 -10.27 -10.26 -9.29
C PRO A 68 -9.63 -10.47 -10.65
N ILE A 69 -9.47 -11.74 -10.99
CA ILE A 69 -9.20 -12.20 -12.36
C ILE A 69 -10.49 -11.90 -13.14
N SER A 70 -10.74 -10.65 -13.52
CA SER A 70 -11.76 -10.36 -14.51
C SER A 70 -11.07 -9.95 -15.80
N ASP A 71 -11.26 -10.81 -16.79
CA ASP A 71 -10.83 -10.66 -18.16
C ASP A 71 -11.02 -9.22 -18.68
N ASP A 72 -10.01 -8.74 -19.41
CA ASP A 72 -9.92 -7.50 -20.19
C ASP A 72 -9.31 -6.23 -19.55
N ASN A 73 -8.93 -6.20 -18.28
CA ASN A 73 -8.21 -5.03 -17.74
C ASN A 73 -7.20 -5.38 -16.61
N ASP A 74 -5.94 -5.63 -16.98
CA ASP A 74 -4.80 -5.90 -16.07
C ASP A 74 -4.38 -4.70 -15.19
N SER A 75 -5.30 -3.76 -14.91
CA SER A 75 -5.01 -2.51 -14.22
C SER A 75 -5.61 -2.47 -12.82
N LEU A 76 -4.75 -2.23 -11.82
CA LEU A 76 -5.14 -1.91 -10.46
C LEU A 76 -5.31 -0.39 -10.32
N VAL A 77 -6.49 0.06 -9.90
CA VAL A 77 -6.75 1.48 -9.63
C VAL A 77 -6.71 1.73 -8.13
N MET A 78 -5.80 2.61 -7.70
CA MET A 78 -5.69 3.11 -6.34
C MET A 78 -6.11 4.57 -6.33
N ASN A 79 -7.06 4.93 -5.46
CA ASN A 79 -7.49 6.31 -5.24
C ASN A 79 -6.98 6.84 -3.90
#